data_AF-E2SNI4-F1
#
_entry.id   AF-E2SNI4-F1
#
_cell.length_a   1.000
_cell.length_b   1.000
_cell.length_c   1.000
_cell.angle_alpha   90.00
_cell.angle_beta   90.00
_cell.angle_gamma   90.00
#
_symmetry.space_group_name_H-M   'P 1'
#
loop_
_entity.id
_entity.type
_entity.pdbx_description
1 polymer ?
#
loop_
_entity_poly.entity_id
_entity_poly.type
_entity_poly.pdbx_seq_one_letter_code
_entity_poly.pdbx_strand_id
1 'polypeptide(L)'
;MGLFHKTRDRPVLEDLHIYFVCDAGMGSSAMAASQLQKKLKAHGIICRVKNCAIDEVPEDAQILVSHSNFTQRIQKQFPDVRCYSVQGFMNDEEYEQIVEDIMIFRKKKEEKKNNILEKSNIMLNCHADSSDEAIIAMGKLLKASGYIEEGYIQGMLNRDHSLTTYIGNDIAIPHGEYEVKDCVKKTGIAVMIYPEGIKWADGNVRIVIGIAAKNDDHMAILANIAEKLGEMEMVEKVVTGDVDTIYDILAGDVE
;
A
#
# COMPACT_ATOMS: atom_id res chain seq x y z
N MET A 1 11.22 -13.64 42.71
CA MET A 1 11.59 -12.31 42.18
C MET A 1 11.89 -12.46 40.69
N GLY A 2 10.85 -12.54 39.86
CA GLY A 2 10.98 -12.67 38.41
C GLY A 2 11.00 -11.29 37.77
N LEU A 3 12.13 -10.92 37.16
CA LEU A 3 12.29 -9.68 36.41
C LEU A 3 11.54 -9.80 35.07
N PHE A 4 10.39 -9.16 34.98
CA PHE A 4 9.68 -8.89 33.73
C PHE A 4 10.59 -8.09 32.79
N HIS A 5 11.03 -8.73 31.70
CA HIS A 5 11.62 -8.02 30.56
C HIS A 5 10.47 -7.38 29.78
N LYS A 6 10.29 -6.06 29.93
CA LYS A 6 9.51 -5.26 28.97
C LYS A 6 10.21 -5.37 27.61
N THR A 7 9.65 -6.13 26.69
CA THR A 7 9.90 -5.96 25.26
C THR A 7 9.44 -4.55 24.91
N ARG A 8 10.39 -3.61 24.80
CA ARG A 8 10.14 -2.34 24.13
C ARG A 8 9.89 -2.68 22.68
N ASP A 9 8.65 -2.51 22.21
CA ASP A 9 8.35 -2.50 20.79
C ASP A 9 9.35 -1.56 20.10
N ARG A 10 10.22 -2.13 19.28
CA ARG A 10 11.07 -1.33 18.42
C ARG A 10 10.17 -0.82 17.32
N PRO A 11 10.10 0.50 17.10
CA PRO A 11 9.29 1.02 16.02
C PRO A 11 9.73 0.42 14.68
N VAL A 12 8.76 0.05 13.87
CA VAL A 12 8.97 -0.49 12.52
C VAL A 12 9.67 0.58 11.68
N LEU A 13 10.80 0.22 11.07
CA LEU A 13 11.48 1.09 10.11
C LEU A 13 10.60 1.18 8.86
N GLU A 14 10.32 2.39 8.44
CA GLU A 14 9.61 2.64 7.20
C GLU A 14 10.45 2.26 5.98
N ASP A 15 9.76 1.79 4.94
CA ASP A 15 10.33 1.47 3.64
C ASP A 15 10.61 2.74 2.82
N LEU A 16 11.52 3.58 3.35
CA LEU A 16 11.96 4.82 2.74
C LEU A 16 13.48 4.82 2.60
N HIS A 17 13.96 4.75 1.35
CA HIS A 17 15.37 4.60 1.01
C HIS A 17 15.97 5.95 0.59
N ILE A 18 16.57 6.65 1.57
CA ILE A 18 17.13 8.00 1.39
C ILE A 18 18.67 7.94 1.41
N TYR A 19 19.30 8.55 0.40
CA TYR A 19 20.75 8.63 0.28
C TYR A 19 21.23 10.07 0.16
N PHE A 20 22.19 10.45 0.99
CA PHE A 20 22.97 11.68 0.82
C PHE A 20 24.17 11.41 -0.09
N VAL A 21 24.23 12.09 -1.22
CA VAL A 21 25.18 11.82 -2.31
C VAL A 21 26.24 12.92 -2.38
N CYS A 22 27.51 12.50 -2.44
CA CYS A 22 28.67 13.39 -2.62
C CYS A 22 29.55 12.93 -3.80
N ASP A 23 30.33 13.86 -4.36
CA ASP A 23 31.16 13.63 -5.57
C ASP A 23 32.38 12.72 -5.29
N ALA A 24 33.06 12.87 -4.14
CA ALA A 24 34.28 12.11 -3.87
C ALA A 24 34.62 11.88 -2.37
N GLY A 25 33.73 12.20 -1.43
CA GLY A 25 34.08 12.18 0.01
C GLY A 25 32.91 11.81 0.93
N MET A 26 33.18 10.92 1.89
CA MET A 26 32.19 10.40 2.84
C MET A 26 31.98 11.26 4.10
N GLY A 27 32.91 12.17 4.42
CA GLY A 27 32.90 12.92 5.69
C GLY A 27 31.74 13.92 5.80
N SER A 28 31.61 14.82 4.83
CA SER A 28 30.56 15.85 4.81
C SER A 28 29.16 15.25 4.60
N SER A 29 29.07 14.19 3.80
CA SER A 29 27.81 13.47 3.56
C SER A 29 27.31 12.72 4.79
N ALA A 30 28.20 12.18 5.62
CA ALA A 30 27.82 11.49 6.85
C ALA A 30 27.20 12.46 7.87
N MET A 31 27.75 13.67 7.99
CA MET A 31 27.20 14.71 8.86
C MET A 31 25.82 15.17 8.38
N ALA A 32 25.68 15.44 7.09
CA ALA A 32 24.43 15.88 6.49
C ALA A 32 23.34 14.78 6.56
N ALA A 33 23.69 13.53 6.31
CA ALA A 33 22.81 12.37 6.50
C ALA A 33 22.34 12.25 7.95
N SER A 34 23.23 12.47 8.92
CA SER A 34 22.90 12.44 10.35
C SER A 34 21.94 13.57 10.74
N GLN A 35 22.11 14.77 10.17
CA GLN A 35 21.22 15.90 10.42
C GLN A 35 19.81 15.66 9.87
N LEU A 36 19.72 15.19 8.61
CA LEU A 36 18.44 14.84 8.00
C LEU A 36 17.76 13.69 8.78
N GLN A 37 18.51 12.66 9.16
CA GLN A 37 17.97 11.55 9.97
C GLN A 37 17.41 12.04 11.31
N LYS A 38 18.11 12.96 11.99
CA LYS A 38 17.64 13.53 13.26
C LYS A 38 16.34 14.31 13.07
N LYS A 39 16.21 15.10 12.00
CA LYS A 39 14.98 15.86 11.71
C LYS A 39 13.81 14.95 11.34
N LEU A 40 14.01 14.00 10.43
CA LEU A 40 12.99 12.99 10.10
C LEU A 40 12.47 12.29 11.37
N LYS A 41 13.38 11.88 12.26
CA LYS A 41 13.00 11.26 13.53
C LYS A 41 12.23 12.20 14.46
N ALA A 42 12.57 13.50 14.51
CA ALA A 42 11.84 14.49 15.31
C ALA A 42 10.38 14.66 14.84
N HIS A 43 10.14 14.34 13.58
CA HIS A 43 8.84 14.36 12.92
C HIS A 43 8.12 12.99 12.89
N GLY A 44 8.60 12.01 13.64
CA GLY A 44 8.00 10.68 13.71
C GLY A 44 8.30 9.77 12.51
N ILE A 45 9.17 10.20 11.59
CA ILE A 45 9.57 9.44 10.41
C ILE A 45 10.74 8.52 10.77
N ILE A 46 10.48 7.22 10.83
CA ILE A 46 11.46 6.23 11.32
C ILE A 46 12.09 5.52 10.13
N CYS A 47 13.07 6.17 9.49
CA CYS A 47 13.83 5.62 8.36
C CYS A 47 15.35 5.75 8.57
N ARG A 48 16.13 5.11 7.68
CA ARG A 48 17.59 5.27 7.65
C ARG A 48 18.00 6.16 6.47
N VAL A 49 18.64 7.28 6.80
CA VAL A 49 19.36 8.08 5.81
C VAL A 49 20.78 7.54 5.70
N LYS A 50 21.17 7.06 4.53
CA LYS A 50 22.53 6.58 4.24
C LYS A 50 23.30 7.65 3.49
N ASN A 51 24.61 7.48 3.32
CA ASN A 51 25.42 8.30 2.44
C ASN A 51 26.23 7.42 1.47
N CYS A 52 26.49 7.93 0.26
CA CYS A 52 27.26 7.23 -0.77
C CYS A 52 27.93 8.22 -1.74
N ALA A 53 28.87 7.72 -2.54
CA ALA A 53 29.35 8.44 -3.71
C ALA A 53 28.32 8.40 -4.85
N ILE A 54 28.37 9.37 -5.77
CA ILE A 54 27.43 9.45 -6.90
C ILE A 54 27.42 8.19 -7.78
N ASP A 55 28.58 7.56 -7.96
CA ASP A 55 28.73 6.35 -8.77
C ASP A 55 28.36 5.07 -8.00
N GLU A 56 28.01 5.19 -6.72
CA GLU A 56 27.65 4.08 -5.80
C GLU A 56 26.20 4.16 -5.31
N VAL A 57 25.38 5.02 -5.91
CA VAL A 57 23.96 5.14 -5.56
C VAL A 57 23.24 3.83 -5.84
N PRO A 58 22.58 3.21 -4.85
CA PRO A 58 21.86 1.95 -5.06
C PRO A 58 20.60 2.12 -5.93
N GLU A 59 20.21 1.05 -6.64
CA GLU A 59 19.01 1.02 -7.48
C GLU A 59 17.71 1.20 -6.68
N ASP A 60 17.73 0.88 -5.37
CA ASP A 60 16.58 1.04 -4.47
C ASP A 60 16.38 2.49 -3.98
N ALA A 61 17.22 3.43 -4.41
CA ALA A 61 17.15 4.82 -3.97
C ALA A 61 15.87 5.50 -4.44
N GLN A 62 15.06 5.94 -3.47
CA GLN A 62 13.83 6.69 -3.74
C GLN A 62 14.06 8.20 -3.65
N ILE A 63 15.00 8.62 -2.80
CA ILE A 63 15.30 10.03 -2.54
C ILE A 63 16.81 10.22 -2.46
N LEU A 64 17.31 11.19 -3.24
CA LEU A 64 18.69 11.64 -3.22
C LEU A 64 18.77 13.06 -2.66
N VAL A 65 19.73 13.30 -1.78
CA VAL A 65 20.03 14.64 -1.26
C VAL A 65 21.49 14.95 -1.52
N SER A 66 21.79 16.15 -2.04
CA SER A 66 23.17 16.54 -2.34
C SER A 66 23.46 17.98 -2.01
N HIS A 67 24.72 18.38 -2.07
CA HIS A 67 25.04 19.80 -2.14
C HIS A 67 24.58 20.40 -3.49
N SER A 68 24.14 21.66 -3.51
CA SER A 68 23.64 22.38 -4.69
C SER A 68 24.59 22.34 -5.90
N ASN A 69 25.89 22.44 -5.64
CA ASN A 69 26.96 22.29 -6.63
C ASN A 69 26.90 20.97 -7.45
N PHE A 70 26.29 19.91 -6.93
CA PHE A 70 26.25 18.59 -7.58
C PHE A 70 24.86 18.18 -8.06
N THR A 71 23.82 18.94 -7.71
CA THR A 71 22.41 18.59 -7.98
C THR A 71 22.13 18.42 -9.47
N GLN A 72 22.70 19.27 -10.34
CA GLN A 72 22.52 19.12 -11.79
C GLN A 72 23.11 17.82 -12.35
N ARG A 73 24.23 17.35 -11.80
CA ARG A 73 24.86 16.09 -12.23
C ARG A 73 24.03 14.89 -11.79
N ILE A 74 23.57 14.90 -10.53
CA ILE A 74 22.73 13.84 -9.98
C ILE A 74 21.41 13.76 -10.74
N GLN A 75 20.75 14.88 -11.01
CA GLN A 75 19.48 14.88 -11.73
C GLN A 75 19.59 14.42 -13.19
N LYS A 76 20.76 14.60 -13.83
CA LYS A 76 21.03 14.03 -15.16
C LYS A 76 21.24 12.51 -15.12
N GLN A 77 21.86 12.00 -14.07
CA GLN A 77 22.18 10.57 -13.92
C GLN A 77 20.97 9.77 -13.39
N PHE A 78 20.14 10.39 -12.55
CA PHE A 78 18.97 9.80 -11.92
C PHE A 78 17.71 10.63 -12.21
N PRO A 79 17.24 10.70 -13.47
CA PRO A 79 16.12 11.55 -13.86
C PRO A 79 14.79 11.16 -13.21
N ASP A 80 14.64 9.87 -12.87
CA ASP A 80 13.41 9.32 -12.28
C ASP A 80 13.42 9.31 -10.75
N VAL A 81 14.55 9.70 -10.13
CA VAL A 81 14.70 9.71 -8.66
C VAL A 81 14.52 11.14 -8.14
N ARG A 82 13.82 11.27 -7.01
CA ARG A 82 13.57 12.58 -6.41
C ARG A 82 14.85 13.14 -5.79
N CYS A 83 15.31 14.28 -6.30
CA CYS A 83 16.56 14.91 -5.88
C CYS A 83 16.29 16.22 -5.12
N TYR A 84 16.92 16.38 -3.95
CA TYR A 84 16.93 17.61 -3.18
C TYR A 84 18.35 18.16 -3.04
N SER A 85 18.46 19.47 -2.77
CA SER A 85 19.74 20.15 -2.63
C SER A 85 19.83 20.95 -1.34
N VAL A 86 21.00 20.93 -0.70
CA VAL A 86 21.36 21.84 0.40
C VAL A 86 22.55 22.72 -0.03
N GLN A 87 22.58 23.98 0.40
CA GLN A 87 23.73 24.87 0.24
C GLN A 87 24.66 24.82 1.45
N GLY A 88 24.11 24.51 2.63
CA GLY A 88 24.89 24.47 3.88
C GLY A 88 24.61 23.21 4.68
N PHE A 89 25.65 22.46 5.03
CA PHE A 89 25.51 21.24 5.86
C PHE A 89 25.05 21.51 7.30
N MET A 90 24.86 22.77 7.69
CA MET A 90 24.33 23.18 8.99
C MET A 90 23.10 24.08 8.86
N ASN A 91 22.60 24.29 7.63
CA ASN A 91 21.45 25.16 7.38
C ASN A 91 20.15 24.44 7.74
N ASP A 92 19.69 24.62 8.97
CA ASP A 92 18.54 23.90 9.51
C ASP A 92 17.23 24.14 8.75
N GLU A 93 17.07 25.29 8.07
CA GLU A 93 15.88 25.63 7.28
C GLU A 93 15.75 24.76 6.02
N GLU A 94 16.86 24.49 5.32
CA GLU A 94 16.86 23.68 4.10
C GLU A 94 16.46 22.23 4.40
N TYR A 95 16.96 21.67 5.50
CA TYR A 95 16.56 20.32 5.91
C TYR A 95 15.10 20.26 6.35
N GLU A 96 14.57 21.34 6.94
CA GLU A 96 13.17 21.41 7.31
C GLU A 96 12.27 21.33 6.07
N GLN A 97 12.60 22.09 5.02
CA GLN A 97 11.89 22.02 3.74
C GLN A 97 11.95 20.62 3.11
N ILE A 98 13.11 19.96 3.15
CA ILE A 98 13.24 18.58 2.66
C ILE A 98 12.32 17.63 3.45
N VAL A 99 12.24 17.79 4.77
CA VAL A 99 11.36 16.97 5.61
C VAL A 99 9.89 17.22 5.29
N GLU A 100 9.48 18.48 5.14
CA GLU A 100 8.12 18.85 4.73
C GLU A 100 7.75 18.24 3.37
N ASP A 101 8.64 18.33 2.37
CA ASP A 101 8.41 17.73 1.06
C ASP A 101 8.33 16.20 1.13
N ILE A 102 9.15 15.56 1.97
CA ILE A 102 9.06 14.13 2.25
C ILE A 102 7.71 13.77 2.87
N MET A 103 7.22 14.56 3.84
CA MET A 103 5.90 14.36 4.43
C MET A 103 4.78 14.48 3.40
N ILE A 104 4.82 15.52 2.56
CA ILE A 104 3.83 15.71 1.50
C ILE A 104 3.88 14.56 0.50
N PHE A 105 5.08 14.11 0.13
CA PHE A 105 5.27 12.95 -0.73
C PHE A 105 4.67 11.68 -0.12
N ARG A 106 4.91 11.45 1.17
CA ARG A 106 4.36 10.32 1.90
C ARG A 106 2.84 10.37 1.95
N LYS A 107 2.27 11.51 2.33
CA LYS A 107 0.83 11.70 2.38
C LYS A 107 0.19 11.45 1.02
N LYS A 108 0.80 11.91 -0.08
CA LYS A 108 0.33 11.62 -1.44
C LYS A 108 0.49 10.14 -1.83
N LYS A 109 1.55 9.46 -1.39
CA LYS A 109 1.76 8.02 -1.62
C LYS A 109 0.71 7.20 -0.84
N GLU A 110 0.39 7.61 0.38
CA GLU A 110 -0.68 7.05 1.22
C GLU A 110 -2.06 7.33 0.61
N GLU A 111 -2.39 8.56 0.23
CA GLU A 111 -3.65 8.91 -0.46
C GLU A 111 -3.84 8.12 -1.76
N LYS A 112 -2.76 7.92 -2.54
CA LYS A 112 -2.81 7.11 -3.76
C LYS A 112 -2.94 5.62 -3.48
N LYS A 113 -2.36 5.12 -2.38
CA LYS A 113 -2.53 3.75 -1.87
C LYS A 113 -3.97 3.54 -1.37
N ASN A 114 -4.58 4.57 -0.80
CA ASN A 114 -5.93 4.55 -0.24
C ASN A 114 -7.03 4.73 -1.31
N ASN A 115 -6.67 5.04 -2.56
CA ASN A 115 -7.62 5.25 -3.67
C ASN A 115 -7.87 4.01 -4.54
N ILE A 116 -7.77 2.81 -3.95
CA ILE A 116 -8.04 1.53 -4.64
C ILE A 116 -9.53 1.13 -4.56
N LEU A 117 -10.29 1.70 -3.64
CA LEU A 117 -11.73 1.49 -3.50
C LEU A 117 -12.46 2.78 -3.86
N GLU A 118 -13.51 2.69 -4.67
CA GLU A 118 -14.42 3.81 -4.95
C GLU A 118 -15.77 3.50 -4.31
N LYS A 119 -16.45 4.49 -3.72
CA LYS A 119 -17.76 4.29 -3.05
C LYS A 119 -18.81 3.66 -3.97
N SER A 120 -18.76 3.95 -5.26
CA SER A 120 -19.63 3.35 -6.28
C SER A 120 -19.41 1.85 -6.49
N ASN A 121 -18.30 1.30 -5.98
CA ASN A 121 -17.95 -0.11 -6.09
C ASN A 121 -18.23 -0.88 -4.78
N ILE A 122 -19.03 -0.30 -3.88
CA ILE A 122 -19.52 -0.94 -2.65
C ILE A 122 -21.01 -1.22 -2.83
N MET A 123 -21.36 -2.49 -3.01
CA MET A 123 -22.75 -2.92 -3.15
C MET A 123 -23.23 -3.56 -1.84
N LEU A 124 -24.35 -3.07 -1.33
CA LEU A 124 -24.99 -3.58 -0.12
C LEU A 124 -26.13 -4.53 -0.46
N ASN A 125 -26.52 -5.36 0.50
CA ASN A 125 -27.71 -6.22 0.42
C ASN A 125 -27.74 -7.08 -0.86
N CYS A 126 -26.59 -7.61 -1.26
CA CYS A 126 -26.46 -8.51 -2.40
C CYS A 126 -27.02 -9.89 -2.06
N HIS A 127 -27.40 -10.62 -3.11
CA HIS A 127 -27.84 -12.01 -3.04
C HIS A 127 -27.12 -12.83 -4.10
N ALA A 128 -26.76 -14.07 -3.78
CA ALA A 128 -26.22 -15.05 -4.72
C ALA A 128 -26.50 -16.45 -4.17
N ASP A 129 -26.87 -17.39 -5.04
CA ASP A 129 -27.17 -18.77 -4.65
C ASP A 129 -25.89 -19.63 -4.56
N SER A 130 -24.76 -19.13 -5.08
CA SER A 130 -23.47 -19.81 -5.05
C SER A 130 -22.27 -18.86 -5.07
N SER A 131 -21.09 -19.38 -4.73
CA SER A 131 -19.81 -18.67 -4.88
C SER A 131 -19.59 -18.20 -6.30
N ASP A 132 -19.86 -19.05 -7.30
CA ASP A 132 -19.67 -18.72 -8.73
C ASP A 132 -20.53 -17.53 -9.16
N GLU A 133 -21.78 -17.47 -8.72
CA GLU A 133 -22.66 -16.33 -9.00
C GLU A 133 -22.12 -15.04 -8.38
N ALA A 134 -21.62 -15.11 -7.14
CA ALA A 134 -20.99 -13.97 -6.48
C ALA A 134 -19.70 -13.54 -7.18
N ILE A 135 -18.85 -14.48 -7.62
CA ILE A 135 -17.63 -14.21 -8.39
C ILE A 135 -17.98 -13.52 -9.72
N ILE A 136 -19.00 -14.00 -10.44
CA ILE A 136 -19.45 -13.41 -11.70
C ILE A 136 -20.01 -12.00 -11.47
N ALA A 137 -20.83 -11.81 -10.43
CA ALA A 137 -21.35 -10.49 -10.08
C ALA A 137 -20.22 -9.51 -9.76
N MET A 138 -19.24 -9.95 -8.97
CA MET A 138 -18.06 -9.17 -8.62
C MET A 138 -17.23 -8.81 -9.86
N GLY A 139 -16.96 -9.78 -10.72
CA GLY A 139 -16.23 -9.57 -11.98
C GLY A 139 -16.96 -8.57 -12.91
N LYS A 140 -18.29 -8.64 -12.99
CA LYS A 140 -19.09 -7.66 -13.76
C LYS A 140 -18.96 -6.25 -13.20
N LEU A 141 -18.97 -6.09 -11.86
CA LEU A 141 -18.75 -4.80 -11.22
C LEU A 141 -17.36 -4.25 -11.52
N LEU A 142 -16.31 -5.05 -11.31
CA LEU A 142 -14.92 -4.65 -11.62
C LEU A 142 -14.76 -4.24 -13.10
N LYS A 143 -15.40 -4.96 -14.03
CA LYS A 143 -15.39 -4.62 -15.46
C LYS A 143 -16.14 -3.32 -15.73
N ALA A 144 -17.34 -3.14 -15.17
CA ALA A 144 -18.14 -1.94 -15.35
C ALA A 144 -17.42 -0.68 -14.82
N SER A 145 -16.65 -0.83 -13.75
CA SER A 145 -15.81 0.23 -13.17
C SER A 145 -14.46 0.40 -13.87
N GLY A 146 -14.21 -0.34 -14.95
CA GLY A 146 -13.05 -0.17 -15.83
C GLY A 146 -11.74 -0.75 -15.28
N TYR A 147 -11.78 -1.59 -14.24
CA TYR A 147 -10.59 -2.21 -13.67
C TYR A 147 -10.06 -3.38 -14.49
N ILE A 148 -10.96 -4.14 -15.14
CA ILE A 148 -10.63 -5.40 -15.83
C ILE A 148 -11.31 -5.51 -17.21
N GLU A 149 -10.82 -6.45 -18.01
CA GLU A 149 -11.48 -6.97 -19.22
C GLU A 149 -12.28 -8.24 -18.91
N GLU A 150 -13.19 -8.62 -19.83
CA GLU A 150 -14.12 -9.76 -19.65
C GLU A 150 -13.40 -11.08 -19.34
N GLY A 151 -12.24 -11.32 -19.97
CA GLY A 151 -11.46 -12.54 -19.77
C GLY A 151 -11.00 -12.76 -18.32
N TYR A 152 -10.90 -11.69 -17.53
CA TYR A 152 -10.50 -11.77 -16.13
C TYR A 152 -11.53 -12.51 -15.26
N ILE A 153 -12.83 -12.43 -15.60
CA ILE A 153 -13.91 -13.07 -14.82
C ILE A 153 -13.75 -14.59 -14.81
N GLN A 154 -13.42 -15.18 -15.96
CA GLN A 154 -13.14 -16.61 -16.04
C GLN A 154 -11.91 -16.99 -15.21
N GLY A 155 -10.87 -16.15 -15.23
CA GLY A 155 -9.71 -16.35 -14.37
C GLY A 155 -10.05 -16.30 -12.87
N MET A 156 -11.00 -15.47 -12.44
CA MET A 156 -11.46 -15.44 -11.04
C MET A 156 -12.15 -16.75 -10.64
N LEU A 157 -12.98 -17.31 -11.53
CA LEU A 157 -13.65 -18.60 -11.29
C LEU A 157 -12.63 -19.74 -11.20
N ASN A 158 -11.74 -19.83 -12.19
CA ASN A 158 -10.69 -20.85 -12.22
C ASN A 158 -9.84 -20.80 -10.95
N ARG A 159 -9.45 -19.58 -10.52
CA ARG A 159 -8.65 -19.35 -9.32
C ARG A 159 -9.33 -19.93 -8.08
N ASP A 160 -10.62 -19.67 -7.90
CA ASP A 160 -11.39 -20.17 -6.75
C ASP A 160 -11.61 -21.68 -6.80
N HIS A 161 -11.92 -22.24 -7.98
CA HIS A 161 -12.09 -23.68 -8.16
C HIS A 161 -10.81 -24.48 -7.95
N SER A 162 -9.65 -23.90 -8.30
CA SER A 162 -8.35 -24.54 -8.04
C SER A 162 -8.00 -24.52 -6.56
N LEU A 163 -8.27 -23.41 -5.87
CA LEU A 163 -8.05 -23.25 -4.44
C LEU A 163 -8.94 -22.12 -3.94
N THR A 164 -9.85 -22.43 -3.01
CA THR A 164 -10.81 -21.46 -2.49
C THR A 164 -10.19 -20.11 -2.16
N THR A 165 -10.91 -19.06 -2.51
CA THR A 165 -10.60 -17.66 -2.17
C THR A 165 -11.27 -17.23 -0.87
N TYR A 166 -11.93 -18.16 -0.17
CA TYR A 166 -12.34 -17.97 1.22
C TYR A 166 -11.10 -17.90 2.13
N ILE A 167 -11.01 -16.85 2.95
CA ILE A 167 -9.85 -16.60 3.83
C ILE A 167 -10.18 -16.66 5.32
N GLY A 168 -11.39 -17.09 5.67
CA GLY A 168 -11.92 -17.02 7.03
C GLY A 168 -12.70 -15.73 7.29
N ASN A 169 -13.23 -15.58 8.50
CA ASN A 169 -13.94 -14.37 8.96
C ASN A 169 -15.06 -13.91 8.02
N ASP A 170 -15.80 -14.85 7.43
CA ASP A 170 -16.88 -14.62 6.47
C ASP A 170 -16.48 -13.81 5.22
N ILE A 171 -15.19 -13.84 4.85
CA ILE A 171 -14.63 -13.08 3.73
C ILE A 171 -14.15 -14.01 2.61
N ALA A 172 -14.55 -13.68 1.38
CA ALA A 172 -13.92 -14.19 0.16
C ALA A 172 -13.25 -13.06 -0.63
N ILE A 173 -12.12 -13.38 -1.26
CA ILE A 173 -11.28 -12.43 -2.01
C ILE A 173 -11.06 -12.89 -3.46
N PRO A 174 -12.11 -12.98 -4.29
CA PRO A 174 -11.94 -13.49 -5.65
C PRO A 174 -11.03 -12.56 -6.49
N HIS A 175 -10.05 -13.16 -7.14
CA HIS A 175 -9.04 -12.52 -7.98
C HIS A 175 -8.65 -13.46 -9.12
N GLY A 176 -8.14 -12.92 -10.23
CA GLY A 176 -7.74 -13.72 -11.38
C GLY A 176 -6.44 -14.52 -11.17
N GLU A 177 -6.27 -15.59 -11.93
CA GLU A 177 -4.99 -16.30 -12.07
C GLU A 177 -3.91 -15.43 -12.74
N TYR A 178 -2.65 -15.86 -12.67
CA TYR A 178 -1.54 -15.11 -13.24
C TYR A 178 -1.65 -14.95 -14.76
N GLU A 179 -2.22 -15.95 -15.45
CA GLU A 179 -2.39 -15.99 -16.91
C GLU A 179 -3.30 -14.87 -17.43
N VAL A 180 -4.20 -14.35 -16.60
CA VAL A 180 -5.14 -13.27 -16.99
C VAL A 180 -4.71 -11.89 -16.49
N LYS A 181 -3.49 -11.73 -15.97
CA LYS A 181 -2.99 -10.44 -15.44
C LYS A 181 -3.06 -9.29 -16.46
N ASP A 182 -2.89 -9.59 -17.75
CA ASP A 182 -2.92 -8.61 -18.82
C ASP A 182 -4.34 -8.05 -19.07
N CYS A 183 -5.37 -8.73 -18.54
CA CYS A 183 -6.74 -8.23 -18.54
C CYS A 183 -6.97 -7.11 -17.50
N VAL A 184 -6.02 -6.85 -16.58
CA VAL A 184 -6.14 -5.78 -15.59
C VAL A 184 -5.75 -4.43 -16.19
N LYS A 185 -6.70 -3.49 -16.27
CA LYS A 185 -6.48 -2.13 -16.78
C LYS A 185 -5.95 -1.20 -15.69
N LYS A 186 -6.57 -1.25 -14.51
CA LYS A 186 -6.28 -0.38 -13.35
C LYS A 186 -6.37 -1.22 -12.07
N THR A 187 -5.39 -1.05 -11.17
CA THR A 187 -5.45 -1.65 -9.83
C THR A 187 -6.62 -1.06 -9.06
N GLY A 188 -7.44 -1.90 -8.43
CA GLY A 188 -8.60 -1.50 -7.63
C GLY A 188 -9.30 -2.70 -7.00
N ILE A 189 -10.18 -2.40 -6.04
CA ILE A 189 -11.04 -3.38 -5.39
C ILE A 189 -12.51 -2.96 -5.49
N ALA A 190 -13.40 -3.94 -5.36
CA ALA A 190 -14.82 -3.77 -5.22
C ALA A 190 -15.34 -4.66 -4.09
N VAL A 191 -16.43 -4.23 -3.44
CA VAL A 191 -16.97 -4.88 -2.24
C VAL A 191 -18.45 -5.18 -2.44
N MET A 192 -18.86 -6.39 -2.13
CA MET A 192 -20.26 -6.82 -2.14
C MET A 192 -20.59 -7.45 -0.78
N ILE A 193 -21.63 -6.94 -0.13
CA ILE A 193 -22.12 -7.43 1.16
C ILE A 193 -23.33 -8.33 0.94
N TYR A 194 -23.27 -9.54 1.47
CA TYR A 194 -24.30 -10.58 1.42
C TYR A 194 -24.79 -10.87 2.85
N PRO A 195 -25.80 -10.15 3.37
CA PRO A 195 -26.21 -10.25 4.77
C PRO A 195 -26.62 -11.66 5.21
N GLU A 196 -27.24 -12.43 4.29
CA GLU A 196 -27.68 -13.80 4.54
C GLU A 196 -26.55 -14.83 4.45
N GLY A 197 -25.42 -14.43 3.87
CA GLY A 197 -24.28 -15.28 3.61
C GLY A 197 -24.43 -16.17 2.38
N ILE A 198 -23.30 -16.56 1.81
CA ILE A 198 -23.19 -17.51 0.70
C ILE A 198 -22.40 -18.72 1.19
N LYS A 199 -22.87 -19.93 0.89
CA LYS A 199 -22.07 -21.12 1.13
C LYS A 199 -20.83 -21.09 0.22
N TRP A 200 -19.64 -21.01 0.82
CA TRP A 200 -18.37 -20.92 0.10
C TRP A 200 -17.36 -21.88 0.72
N ALA A 201 -16.95 -22.90 -0.03
CA ALA A 201 -16.17 -24.02 0.51
C ALA A 201 -16.78 -24.57 1.82
N ASP A 202 -16.01 -24.62 2.90
CA ASP A 202 -16.46 -25.03 4.24
C ASP A 202 -17.08 -23.89 5.07
N GLY A 203 -16.91 -22.63 4.67
CA GLY A 203 -17.41 -21.45 5.36
C GLY A 203 -18.77 -20.93 4.90
N ASN A 204 -19.13 -19.77 5.43
CA ASN A 204 -20.27 -18.93 5.03
C ASN A 204 -19.76 -17.51 4.81
N VAL A 205 -19.86 -16.98 3.60
CA VAL A 205 -19.26 -15.69 3.22
C VAL A 205 -20.32 -14.60 3.20
N ARG A 206 -20.09 -13.52 3.95
CA ARG A 206 -20.94 -12.32 3.99
C ARG A 206 -20.28 -11.10 3.33
N ILE A 207 -18.96 -11.14 3.13
CA ILE A 207 -18.19 -10.08 2.48
C ILE A 207 -17.42 -10.67 1.32
N VAL A 208 -17.69 -10.22 0.10
CA VAL A 208 -16.90 -10.57 -1.08
C VAL A 208 -16.12 -9.33 -1.52
N ILE A 209 -14.79 -9.44 -1.58
CA ILE A 209 -13.89 -8.36 -2.00
C ILE A 209 -13.17 -8.78 -3.28
N GLY A 210 -13.63 -8.27 -4.43
CA GLY A 210 -13.00 -8.52 -5.71
C GLY A 210 -11.73 -7.71 -5.86
N ILE A 211 -10.63 -8.35 -6.27
CA ILE A 211 -9.33 -7.69 -6.42
C ILE A 211 -8.91 -7.72 -7.88
N ALA A 212 -8.66 -6.53 -8.44
CA ALA A 212 -7.98 -6.35 -9.71
C ALA A 212 -6.63 -5.70 -9.41
N ALA A 213 -5.52 -6.43 -9.55
CA ALA A 213 -4.19 -5.92 -9.19
C ALA A 213 -3.17 -6.22 -10.29
N LYS A 214 -2.30 -5.23 -10.57
CA LYS A 214 -1.11 -5.42 -11.39
C LYS A 214 0.07 -5.82 -10.51
N ASN A 215 0.84 -6.83 -10.93
CA ASN A 215 2.09 -7.23 -10.28
C ASN A 215 1.93 -7.46 -8.75
N ASP A 216 2.85 -6.93 -7.95
CA ASP A 216 2.96 -7.16 -6.50
C ASP A 216 1.92 -6.41 -5.65
N ASP A 217 1.08 -5.56 -6.26
CA ASP A 217 0.02 -4.82 -5.55
C ASP A 217 -0.95 -5.76 -4.82
N HIS A 218 -1.12 -6.98 -5.34
CA HIS A 218 -2.03 -7.99 -4.77
C HIS A 218 -1.70 -8.28 -3.29
N MET A 219 -0.41 -8.44 -2.96
CA MET A 219 0.00 -8.77 -1.59
C MET A 219 -0.26 -7.62 -0.62
N ALA A 220 -0.04 -6.38 -1.06
CA ALA A 220 -0.31 -5.21 -0.24
C ALA A 220 -1.80 -5.04 0.06
N ILE A 221 -2.67 -5.35 -0.91
CA ILE A 221 -4.13 -5.33 -0.73
C ILE A 221 -4.55 -6.41 0.28
N LEU A 222 -4.01 -7.62 0.16
CA LEU A 222 -4.32 -8.71 1.09
C LEU A 222 -3.88 -8.42 2.53
N ALA A 223 -2.68 -7.88 2.71
CA ALA A 223 -2.19 -7.50 4.02
C ALA A 223 -3.12 -6.46 4.68
N ASN A 224 -3.56 -5.46 3.90
CA ASN A 224 -4.49 -4.44 4.37
C ASN A 224 -5.87 -5.01 4.74
N ILE A 225 -6.41 -5.93 3.94
CA ILE A 225 -7.69 -6.61 4.25
C ILE A 225 -7.55 -7.42 5.54
N ALA A 226 -6.47 -8.20 5.69
CA ALA A 226 -6.23 -9.01 6.89
C ALA A 226 -6.05 -8.17 8.16
N GLU A 227 -5.36 -7.03 8.06
CA GLU A 227 -5.18 -6.07 9.16
C GLU A 227 -6.53 -5.49 9.61
N LYS A 228 -7.38 -5.09 8.66
CA LYS A 228 -8.65 -4.40 8.96
C LYS A 228 -9.78 -5.32 9.35
N LEU A 229 -9.83 -6.52 8.79
CA LEU A 229 -10.91 -7.49 8.96
C LEU A 229 -10.45 -8.78 9.68
N GLY A 230 -9.33 -8.71 10.39
CA GLY A 230 -8.80 -9.84 11.18
C GLY A 230 -9.67 -10.21 12.38
N GLU A 231 -10.46 -9.27 12.89
CA GLU A 231 -11.35 -9.46 14.05
C GLU A 231 -12.82 -9.50 13.62
N MET A 232 -13.59 -10.46 14.16
CA MET A 232 -15.02 -10.62 13.83
C MET A 232 -15.86 -9.38 14.16
N GLU A 233 -15.46 -8.57 15.15
CA GLU A 233 -16.14 -7.30 15.44
C GLU A 233 -16.12 -6.34 14.24
N MET A 234 -14.98 -6.26 13.54
CA MET A 234 -14.87 -5.43 12.33
C MET A 234 -15.66 -6.00 11.16
N VAL A 235 -15.69 -7.33 11.04
CA VAL A 235 -16.53 -8.03 10.05
C VAL A 235 -18.01 -7.67 10.24
N GLU A 236 -18.52 -7.75 11.47
CA GLU A 236 -19.91 -7.38 11.75
C GLU A 236 -20.20 -5.91 11.46
N LYS A 237 -19.25 -5.03 11.78
CA LYS A 237 -19.36 -3.60 11.47
C LYS A 237 -19.42 -3.34 9.97
N VAL A 238 -18.67 -4.07 9.16
CA VAL A 238 -18.73 -3.98 7.69
C VAL A 238 -20.04 -4.56 7.15
N VAL A 239 -20.49 -5.71 7.65
CA VAL A 239 -21.73 -6.36 7.19
C VAL A 239 -22.97 -5.52 7.48
N THR A 240 -22.99 -4.82 8.62
CA THR A 240 -24.13 -3.98 9.05
C THR A 240 -23.97 -2.50 8.69
N GLY A 241 -22.81 -2.11 8.16
CA GLY A 241 -22.47 -0.74 7.84
C GLY A 241 -23.08 -0.24 6.53
N ASP A 242 -23.14 1.09 6.39
CA ASP A 242 -23.45 1.74 5.13
C ASP A 242 -22.19 1.90 4.26
N VAL A 243 -22.38 2.43 3.04
CA VAL A 243 -21.29 2.64 2.07
C VAL A 243 -20.15 3.49 2.67
N ASP A 244 -20.49 4.52 3.44
CA ASP A 244 -19.49 5.41 4.03
C ASP A 244 -18.68 4.69 5.12
N THR A 245 -19.36 3.96 6.01
CA THR A 245 -18.71 3.14 7.04
C THR A 245 -17.75 2.11 6.44
N ILE A 246 -18.21 1.38 5.41
CA ILE A 246 -17.40 0.36 4.75
C ILE A 246 -16.21 1.01 4.04
N TYR A 247 -16.44 2.12 3.35
CA TYR A 247 -15.39 2.87 2.69
C TYR A 247 -14.34 3.34 3.70
N ASP A 248 -14.76 3.93 4.82
CA ASP A 248 -13.83 4.44 5.84
C ASP A 248 -13.04 3.31 6.50
N ILE A 249 -13.66 2.16 6.77
CA ILE A 249 -12.95 0.98 7.30
C ILE A 249 -11.93 0.48 6.28
N LEU A 250 -12.32 0.27 5.02
CA LEU A 250 -11.47 -0.41 4.02
C LEU A 250 -10.46 0.51 3.34
N ALA A 251 -10.76 1.80 3.21
CA ALA A 251 -9.91 2.82 2.57
C ALA A 251 -9.26 3.81 3.55
N GLY A 252 -9.79 3.99 4.76
CA GLY A 252 -9.20 4.87 5.78
C GLY A 252 -8.06 4.22 6.56
N ASP A 253 -7.21 5.03 7.19
CA ASP A 253 -6.21 4.50 8.13
C ASP A 253 -6.88 4.18 9.47
N VAL A 254 -6.39 3.15 10.17
CA VAL A 254 -6.83 2.86 11.54
C VAL A 254 -6.17 3.91 12.44
N GLU A 255 -6.99 4.73 13.12
CA GLU A 255 -6.53 5.70 14.13
C GLU A 255 -5.77 5.04 15.31
#